data_AF-A0A316ZJQ9-F1
#
_entry.id   AF-A0A316ZJQ9-F1
#
_cell.length_a   1.000
_cell.length_b   1.000
_cell.length_c   1.000
_cell.angle_alpha   90.00
_cell.angle_beta   90.00
_cell.angle_gamma   90.00
#
_symmetry.space_group_name_H-M   'P 1'
#
loop_
_entity.id
_entity.type
_entity.pdbx_description
1 polymer ?
#
loop_
_entity_poly.entity_id
_entity_poly.type
_entity_poly.pdbx_seq_one_letter_code
_entity_poly.pdbx_strand_id
1 'polypeptide(L)'
;MPTRHRTSLFSLKTHLTMRFALSTAVVAAVYANSALAAPLDEHSAGLMARQSGPSSQFLPSSAALRSSWTLQGCAPDRYPDGRAIMQWYKEVGTIDECLQYCDSVGAAYCGAEYGYQCFGGNALATGINVPASQLTTSNDGGCSTPARSSSAQRFGGPNALQVYKSNSRPVATSPSPVGNSTFQGCFSDNTNARLLPQNNYGRTANTIESCIATCTNQGYDLAGLEYRSECHCGDSTKVNIASAQAAASDCQATCTGNAGQICGGAGRLSIYKRPASAGPAPVDSSKNPTPITVGGSKYVYQGCFKDRSDQQGRALSNYYGLSANDNVKCVTNCKNAGFKYAATEFGTECRCGNTLRYNVQQGAVCDKACPGNSTQVCGGNNYSMSLYMLTA
;
A
#
# COMPACT_ATOMS: atom_id res chain seq x y z
N MET A 1 -69.86 -15.72 -0.02
CA MET A 1 -69.63 -14.61 -0.97
C MET A 1 -68.35 -13.86 -0.57
N PRO A 2 -67.59 -13.26 -1.52
CA PRO A 2 -66.30 -13.89 -1.84
C PRO A 2 -65.07 -12.96 -2.01
N THR A 3 -63.86 -13.57 -2.10
CA THR A 3 -62.65 -13.11 -2.85
C THR A 3 -61.97 -11.78 -2.42
N ARG A 4 -60.70 -11.42 -2.68
CA ARG A 4 -59.46 -11.94 -3.35
C ARG A 4 -58.28 -11.02 -2.86
N HIS A 5 -56.96 -11.18 -3.06
CA HIS A 5 -56.05 -12.17 -3.66
C HIS A 5 -54.62 -11.84 -3.15
N ARG A 6 -53.68 -12.79 -3.05
CA ARG A 6 -52.26 -12.61 -3.45
C ARG A 6 -51.51 -13.92 -3.62
N THR A 7 -50.40 -13.87 -4.37
CA THR A 7 -49.74 -14.97 -5.08
C THR A 7 -48.22 -15.02 -4.83
N SER A 8 -47.59 -16.11 -5.29
CA SER A 8 -46.13 -16.30 -5.46
C SER A 8 -45.32 -16.77 -4.24
N LEU A 9 -44.22 -17.52 -4.38
CA LEU A 9 -43.98 -18.84 -5.03
C LEU A 9 -42.50 -19.25 -4.75
N PHE A 10 -42.25 -20.56 -4.64
CA PHE A 10 -40.97 -21.27 -4.71
C PHE A 10 -39.78 -20.89 -3.78
N SER A 11 -39.37 -21.90 -2.99
CA SER A 11 -37.96 -22.24 -2.76
C SER A 11 -37.84 -23.76 -2.67
N LEU A 12 -36.88 -24.35 -3.37
CA LEU A 12 -36.67 -25.81 -3.44
C LEU A 12 -35.24 -26.14 -2.99
N LYS A 13 -35.06 -27.08 -2.06
CA LYS A 13 -33.73 -27.55 -1.65
C LYS A 13 -33.76 -28.93 -0.98
N THR A 14 -32.69 -29.71 -1.24
CA THR A 14 -32.30 -30.97 -0.55
C THR A 14 -33.27 -32.17 -0.72
N HIS A 15 -32.86 -33.45 -0.74
CA HIS A 15 -31.60 -34.10 -0.30
C HIS A 15 -31.03 -35.12 -1.30
N LEU A 16 -29.75 -35.47 -1.10
CA LEU A 16 -28.99 -36.53 -1.78
C LEU A 16 -28.53 -37.57 -0.74
N THR A 17 -28.92 -38.85 -0.86
CA THR A 17 -28.28 -39.98 -0.13
C THR A 17 -28.63 -41.35 -0.74
N MET A 18 -27.63 -42.12 -1.17
CA MET A 18 -27.34 -43.52 -0.77
C MET A 18 -26.28 -44.14 -1.72
N ARG A 19 -25.08 -44.43 -1.19
CA ARG A 19 -24.57 -45.78 -0.80
C ARG A 19 -24.18 -46.69 -1.98
N PHE A 20 -22.88 -46.76 -2.24
CA PHE A 20 -22.23 -47.87 -2.97
C PHE A 20 -21.83 -48.99 -1.98
N ALA A 21 -21.93 -50.24 -2.42
CA ALA A 21 -21.34 -51.41 -1.77
C ALA A 21 -20.62 -52.27 -2.83
N LEU A 22 -19.53 -52.93 -2.43
CA LEU A 22 -18.63 -53.70 -3.29
C LEU A 22 -19.23 -55.07 -3.68
N SER A 23 -18.71 -55.67 -4.77
CA SER A 23 -18.23 -57.07 -4.71
C SER A 23 -17.34 -57.51 -5.89
N THR A 24 -16.12 -57.95 -5.53
CA THR A 24 -15.33 -59.11 -6.02
C THR A 24 -15.13 -59.42 -7.52
N ALA A 25 -13.88 -59.82 -7.83
CA ALA A 25 -13.37 -60.19 -9.16
C ALA A 25 -13.30 -61.71 -9.41
N VAL A 26 -13.10 -62.12 -10.68
CA VAL A 26 -12.56 -63.42 -11.13
C VAL A 26 -11.61 -63.20 -12.32
N VAL A 27 -10.65 -64.12 -12.53
CA VAL A 27 -9.46 -64.04 -13.42
C VAL A 27 -9.53 -65.09 -14.55
N ALA A 28 -8.65 -64.96 -15.57
CA ALA A 28 -8.25 -65.91 -16.63
C ALA A 28 -8.97 -65.77 -18.00
N ALA A 29 -8.33 -66.00 -19.16
CA ALA A 29 -6.90 -66.14 -19.50
C ALA A 29 -6.64 -65.93 -21.02
N VAL A 30 -5.38 -65.58 -21.36
CA VAL A 30 -4.58 -65.93 -22.55
C VAL A 30 -5.28 -66.21 -23.89
N TYR A 31 -4.91 -65.47 -24.94
CA TYR A 31 -4.32 -66.04 -26.17
C TYR A 31 -3.34 -65.04 -26.82
N ALA A 32 -2.19 -65.55 -27.25
CA ALA A 32 -1.17 -64.80 -27.99
C ALA A 32 -1.32 -65.05 -29.50
N ASN A 33 -0.89 -64.09 -30.33
CA ASN A 33 -0.52 -64.37 -31.71
C ASN A 33 0.68 -63.51 -32.09
N SER A 34 1.68 -64.16 -32.70
CA SER A 34 2.99 -63.60 -32.98
C SER A 34 3.17 -63.29 -34.46
N ALA A 35 3.70 -62.10 -34.77
CA ALA A 35 4.19 -61.78 -36.11
C ALA A 35 5.35 -60.77 -36.05
N LEU A 36 6.57 -61.31 -36.20
CA LEU A 36 7.73 -60.70 -36.86
C LEU A 36 8.17 -59.29 -36.41
N ALA A 37 9.21 -59.25 -35.56
CA ALA A 37 10.08 -58.09 -35.44
C ALA A 37 11.07 -58.02 -36.61
N ALA A 38 11.29 -56.82 -37.14
CA ALA A 38 12.47 -56.44 -37.91
C ALA A 38 13.08 -55.18 -37.25
N PRO A 39 14.41 -55.06 -37.13
CA PRO A 39 15.02 -53.96 -36.40
C PRO A 39 15.08 -52.69 -37.25
N LEU A 40 14.77 -51.54 -36.64
CA LEU A 40 15.14 -50.22 -37.13
C LEU A 40 15.65 -49.38 -35.95
N ASP A 41 16.71 -48.62 -36.21
CA ASP A 41 17.59 -48.02 -35.21
C ASP A 41 16.94 -46.99 -34.27
N GLU A 42 17.51 -46.87 -33.08
CA GLU A 42 17.21 -45.82 -32.10
C GLU A 42 17.66 -44.43 -32.58
N HIS A 43 16.87 -43.78 -33.43
CA HIS A 43 16.96 -42.32 -33.60
C HIS A 43 15.58 -41.67 -33.79
N SER A 44 14.87 -41.48 -32.67
CA SER A 44 13.79 -40.50 -32.56
C SER A 44 13.79 -39.89 -31.16
N ALA A 45 14.66 -38.91 -30.96
CA ALA A 45 14.60 -38.04 -29.80
C ALA A 45 13.21 -37.39 -29.72
N GLY A 46 12.60 -37.39 -28.54
CA GLY A 46 11.22 -36.97 -28.37
C GLY A 46 10.97 -35.53 -28.86
N LEU A 47 9.83 -35.32 -29.52
CA LEU A 47 9.27 -33.99 -29.75
C LEU A 47 8.83 -33.37 -28.42
N MET A 48 9.81 -32.87 -27.64
CA MET A 48 9.56 -31.75 -26.77
C MET A 48 9.20 -30.57 -27.68
N ALA A 49 7.92 -30.21 -27.69
CA ALA A 49 7.44 -29.05 -28.45
C ALA A 49 8.27 -27.83 -28.04
N ARG A 50 9.09 -27.30 -28.96
CA ARG A 50 9.74 -26.00 -28.76
C ARG A 50 8.63 -25.01 -28.45
N GLN A 51 8.63 -24.42 -27.26
CA GLN A 51 7.80 -23.25 -26.99
C GLN A 51 8.27 -22.13 -27.93
N SER A 52 7.57 -21.97 -29.04
CA SER A 52 7.73 -20.83 -29.93
C SER A 52 7.41 -19.59 -29.11
N GLY A 53 8.39 -18.68 -29.00
CA GLY A 53 8.15 -17.38 -28.37
C GLY A 53 7.08 -16.58 -29.13
N PRO A 54 6.69 -15.40 -28.60
CA PRO A 54 5.71 -14.52 -29.24
C PRO A 54 6.07 -14.28 -30.72
N SER A 55 5.05 -14.21 -31.57
CA SER A 55 5.26 -13.85 -32.98
C SER A 55 5.94 -12.48 -33.10
N SER A 56 6.90 -12.35 -34.02
CA SER A 56 7.80 -11.17 -34.13
C SER A 56 7.07 -9.82 -34.27
N GLN A 57 5.87 -9.82 -34.82
CA GLN A 57 4.97 -8.66 -34.92
C GLN A 57 4.61 -8.02 -33.57
N PHE A 58 4.75 -8.75 -32.46
CA PHE A 58 4.46 -8.29 -31.10
C PHE A 58 5.73 -7.85 -30.34
N LEU A 59 6.84 -7.61 -31.05
CA LEU A 59 8.12 -7.24 -30.47
C LEU A 59 8.62 -5.93 -31.11
N PRO A 60 9.33 -5.07 -30.35
CA PRO A 60 10.02 -3.94 -30.94
C PRO A 60 11.11 -4.41 -31.90
N SER A 61 11.29 -3.64 -32.97
CA SER A 61 12.28 -3.92 -34.01
C SER A 61 13.70 -3.83 -33.42
N SER A 62 13.95 -2.81 -32.60
CA SER A 62 15.21 -2.57 -31.90
C SER A 62 15.59 -3.71 -30.95
N ALA A 63 16.78 -4.26 -31.14
CA ALA A 63 17.36 -5.25 -30.23
C ALA A 63 17.61 -4.67 -28.82
N ALA A 64 17.94 -3.38 -28.71
CA ALA A 64 18.11 -2.71 -27.43
C ALA A 64 16.77 -2.65 -26.66
N LEU A 65 15.67 -2.29 -27.32
CA LEU A 65 14.35 -2.29 -26.68
C LEU A 65 13.91 -3.70 -26.28
N ARG A 66 14.22 -4.73 -27.08
CA ARG A 66 14.02 -6.15 -26.69
C ARG A 66 14.83 -6.59 -25.46
N SER A 67 15.93 -5.90 -25.13
CA SER A 67 16.69 -6.14 -23.88
C SER A 67 16.21 -5.32 -22.69
N SER A 68 15.66 -4.12 -22.92
CA SER A 68 15.16 -3.22 -21.87
C SER A 68 13.71 -3.48 -21.47
N TRP A 69 12.92 -4.08 -22.35
CA TRP A 69 11.49 -4.33 -22.17
C TRP A 69 11.11 -5.78 -22.48
N THR A 70 10.39 -6.41 -21.56
CA THR A 70 9.84 -7.75 -21.73
C THR A 70 8.36 -7.67 -22.07
N LEU A 71 7.97 -8.17 -23.24
CA LEU A 71 6.55 -8.38 -23.58
C LEU A 71 5.90 -9.29 -22.54
N GLN A 72 4.81 -8.85 -21.92
CA GLN A 72 4.04 -9.62 -20.95
C GLN A 72 2.93 -10.43 -21.65
N GLY A 73 2.29 -9.84 -22.66
CA GLY A 73 1.22 -10.47 -23.43
C GLY A 73 0.14 -9.47 -23.84
N CYS A 74 -1.06 -9.96 -24.09
CA CYS A 74 -2.26 -9.14 -24.23
C CYS A 74 -3.00 -9.03 -22.89
N ALA A 75 -3.60 -7.88 -22.62
CA ALA A 75 -4.43 -7.62 -21.44
C ALA A 75 -5.80 -7.06 -21.89
N PRO A 76 -6.89 -7.32 -21.16
CA PRO A 76 -8.14 -6.62 -21.38
C PRO A 76 -8.00 -5.16 -20.94
N ASP A 77 -8.47 -4.25 -21.78
CA ASP A 77 -8.36 -2.80 -21.59
C ASP A 77 -9.68 -2.14 -21.99
N ARG A 78 -10.67 -2.23 -21.10
CA ARG A 78 -12.05 -1.82 -21.42
C ARG A 78 -12.26 -0.35 -21.08
N TYR A 79 -12.81 0.40 -22.03
CA TYR A 79 -13.13 1.82 -21.85
C TYR A 79 -14.64 2.03 -21.62
N PRO A 80 -15.06 2.90 -20.68
CA PRO A 80 -14.22 3.62 -19.73
C PRO A 80 -13.76 2.76 -18.53
N ASP A 81 -14.52 1.71 -18.21
CA ASP A 81 -14.33 0.91 -16.99
C ASP A 81 -13.48 -0.34 -17.23
N GLY A 82 -12.32 -0.40 -16.57
CA GLY A 82 -11.41 -1.56 -16.65
C GLY A 82 -10.23 -1.37 -17.62
N ARG A 83 -9.68 -0.15 -17.68
CA ARG A 83 -8.40 0.13 -18.35
C ARG A 83 -7.22 -0.52 -17.60
N ALA A 84 -6.27 -1.07 -18.35
CA ALA A 84 -5.07 -1.76 -17.87
C ALA A 84 -3.96 -0.80 -17.44
N ILE A 85 -3.77 0.30 -18.18
CA ILE A 85 -2.73 1.31 -17.98
C ILE A 85 -3.32 2.71 -18.25
N MET A 86 -3.15 3.66 -17.32
CA MET A 86 -3.93 4.93 -17.34
C MET A 86 -3.12 6.22 -17.04
N GLN A 87 -1.82 6.17 -16.75
CA GLN A 87 -1.12 7.35 -16.18
C GLN A 87 -0.63 8.35 -17.23
N TRP A 88 -0.14 7.85 -18.36
CA TRP A 88 0.48 8.65 -19.42
C TRP A 88 -0.06 8.23 -20.78
N TYR A 89 -0.24 9.17 -21.69
CA TYR A 89 -0.74 8.95 -23.05
C TYR A 89 0.10 9.71 -24.07
N LYS A 90 0.42 9.05 -25.18
CA LYS A 90 0.99 9.67 -26.38
C LYS A 90 0.57 8.90 -27.64
N GLU A 91 0.35 9.61 -28.74
CA GLU A 91 0.22 8.98 -30.05
C GLU A 91 1.58 8.66 -30.68
N VAL A 92 1.68 7.48 -31.27
CA VAL A 92 2.91 6.87 -31.82
C VAL A 92 2.59 6.11 -33.10
N GLY A 93 3.62 5.85 -33.92
CA GLY A 93 3.51 5.04 -35.14
C GLY A 93 3.90 3.57 -34.98
N THR A 94 4.69 3.25 -33.95
CA THR A 94 5.38 1.95 -33.78
C THR A 94 5.49 1.51 -32.31
N ILE A 95 5.74 0.22 -32.07
CA ILE A 95 6.04 -0.31 -30.74
C ILE A 95 7.31 0.36 -30.20
N ASP A 96 8.31 0.55 -31.05
CA ASP A 96 9.60 1.13 -30.69
C ASP A 96 9.44 2.56 -30.13
N GLU A 97 8.64 3.41 -30.79
CA GLU A 97 8.28 4.75 -30.29
C GLU A 97 7.51 4.71 -28.97
N CYS A 98 6.63 3.72 -28.78
CA CYS A 98 5.86 3.56 -27.56
C CYS A 98 6.76 3.27 -26.36
N LEU A 99 7.66 2.28 -26.48
CA LEU A 99 8.59 1.92 -25.42
C LEU A 99 9.57 3.05 -25.09
N GLN A 100 10.07 3.77 -26.11
CA GLN A 100 10.89 4.97 -25.92
C GLN A 100 10.14 6.08 -25.16
N TYR A 101 8.85 6.29 -25.48
CA TYR A 101 8.02 7.23 -24.73
C TYR A 101 7.84 6.79 -23.27
N CYS A 102 7.51 5.52 -23.04
CA CYS A 102 7.37 4.97 -21.70
C CYS A 102 8.65 5.11 -20.86
N ASP A 103 9.83 4.91 -21.46
CA ASP A 103 11.10 5.19 -20.79
C ASP A 103 11.29 6.68 -20.46
N SER A 104 10.89 7.58 -21.35
CA SER A 104 11.00 9.03 -21.14
C SER A 104 10.11 9.56 -20.01
N VAL A 105 8.89 9.01 -19.81
CA VAL A 105 7.98 9.40 -18.72
C VAL A 105 8.19 8.61 -17.42
N GLY A 106 9.05 7.59 -17.48
CA GLY A 106 9.49 6.85 -16.30
C GLY A 106 8.72 5.56 -16.00
N ALA A 107 7.93 5.06 -16.93
CA ALA A 107 6.92 4.03 -16.72
C ALA A 107 7.48 2.61 -16.50
N ALA A 108 7.00 1.88 -15.49
CA ALA A 108 7.35 0.47 -15.27
C ALA A 108 6.61 -0.50 -16.23
N TYR A 109 5.43 -0.10 -16.72
CA TYR A 109 4.64 -0.79 -17.73
C TYR A 109 4.34 0.15 -18.91
N CYS A 110 4.34 -0.43 -20.10
CA CYS A 110 4.00 0.25 -21.34
C CYS A 110 2.94 -0.55 -22.09
N GLY A 111 1.99 0.13 -22.70
CA GLY A 111 0.85 -0.46 -23.38
C GLY A 111 0.65 0.15 -24.76
N ALA A 112 0.59 -0.68 -25.79
CA ALA A 112 0.30 -0.26 -27.15
C ALA A 112 -1.16 -0.64 -27.51
N GLU A 113 -1.99 0.31 -27.92
CA GLU A 113 -3.43 0.13 -28.22
C GLU A 113 -3.81 0.68 -29.61
N TYR A 114 -4.75 0.00 -30.27
CA TYR A 114 -5.46 0.47 -31.46
C TYR A 114 -4.59 0.97 -32.63
N GLY A 115 -3.35 0.48 -32.72
CA GLY A 115 -2.38 0.79 -33.77
C GLY A 115 -1.65 2.13 -33.65
N TYR A 116 -2.06 3.04 -32.76
CA TYR A 116 -1.42 4.36 -32.64
C TYR A 116 -1.35 4.94 -31.23
N GLN A 117 -1.96 4.29 -30.23
CA GLN A 117 -2.02 4.82 -28.86
C GLN A 117 -0.97 4.14 -28.00
N CYS A 118 -0.22 4.94 -27.24
CA CYS A 118 0.73 4.46 -26.26
C CYS A 118 0.34 4.93 -24.86
N PHE A 119 0.24 3.97 -23.95
CA PHE A 119 -0.11 4.18 -22.54
C PHE A 119 1.06 3.81 -21.64
N GLY A 120 1.45 4.70 -20.74
CA GLY A 120 2.46 4.44 -19.71
C GLY A 120 1.82 4.34 -18.32
N GLY A 121 2.41 3.51 -17.45
CA GLY A 121 2.05 3.47 -16.03
C GLY A 121 3.07 2.72 -15.19
N ASN A 122 2.97 2.84 -13.87
CA ASN A 122 3.90 2.18 -12.93
C ASN A 122 3.36 0.89 -12.31
N ALA A 123 2.17 0.49 -12.75
CA ALA A 123 1.48 -0.73 -12.35
C ALA A 123 0.53 -1.13 -13.48
N LEU A 124 0.05 -2.38 -13.42
CA LEU A 124 -0.86 -2.97 -14.37
C LEU A 124 -2.17 -3.31 -13.64
N ALA A 125 -3.27 -2.66 -14.03
CA ALA A 125 -4.55 -2.76 -13.34
C ALA A 125 -5.35 -4.04 -13.66
N THR A 126 -5.10 -4.65 -14.82
CA THR A 126 -5.77 -5.88 -15.29
C THR A 126 -4.78 -7.02 -15.52
N GLY A 127 -5.22 -8.26 -15.31
CA GLY A 127 -4.36 -9.42 -15.58
C GLY A 127 -4.09 -9.61 -17.07
N ILE A 128 -2.93 -10.19 -17.41
CA ILE A 128 -2.63 -10.66 -18.77
C ILE A 128 -3.59 -11.82 -19.10
N ASN A 129 -4.35 -11.74 -20.20
CA ASN A 129 -5.28 -12.79 -20.61
C ASN A 129 -4.65 -13.81 -21.56
N VAL A 130 -3.74 -13.37 -22.44
CA VAL A 130 -2.91 -14.22 -23.30
C VAL A 130 -1.44 -13.87 -23.04
N PRO A 131 -0.67 -14.73 -22.35
CA PRO A 131 0.73 -14.46 -22.05
C PRO A 131 1.58 -14.45 -23.31
N ALA A 132 2.71 -13.72 -23.28
CA ALA A 132 3.64 -13.60 -24.40
C ALA A 132 4.07 -14.95 -25.00
N SER A 133 4.24 -15.99 -24.17
CA SER A 133 4.59 -17.35 -24.60
C SER A 133 3.51 -18.07 -25.43
N GLN A 134 2.29 -17.52 -25.50
CA GLN A 134 1.16 -18.06 -26.26
C GLN A 134 0.67 -17.10 -27.36
N LEU A 135 1.30 -15.93 -27.50
CA LEU A 135 0.81 -14.83 -28.32
C LEU A 135 1.18 -15.02 -29.80
N THR A 136 0.18 -15.31 -30.64
CA THR A 136 0.33 -15.56 -32.08
C THR A 136 -0.68 -14.77 -32.91
N THR A 137 -0.54 -14.70 -34.23
CA THR A 137 -1.56 -14.10 -35.14
C THR A 137 -2.95 -14.72 -34.99
N SER A 138 -3.04 -15.98 -34.55
CA SER A 138 -4.27 -16.75 -34.36
C SER A 138 -4.75 -16.82 -32.91
N ASN A 139 -3.92 -16.39 -31.96
CA ASN A 139 -4.20 -16.35 -30.52
C ASN A 139 -3.59 -15.07 -29.94
N ASP A 140 -4.16 -13.91 -30.29
CA ASP A 140 -3.66 -12.59 -29.88
C ASP A 140 -4.47 -11.94 -28.74
N GLY A 141 -5.55 -12.57 -28.28
CA GLY A 141 -6.38 -12.06 -27.18
C GLY A 141 -7.11 -10.75 -27.49
N GLY A 142 -7.15 -10.32 -28.77
CA GLY A 142 -7.64 -9.01 -29.20
C GLY A 142 -6.53 -8.02 -29.57
N CYS A 143 -5.26 -8.34 -29.32
CA CYS A 143 -4.10 -7.53 -29.72
C CYS A 143 -3.75 -7.74 -31.21
N SER A 144 -4.69 -7.37 -32.08
CA SER A 144 -4.66 -7.70 -33.51
C SER A 144 -4.37 -6.52 -34.44
N THR A 145 -4.50 -5.28 -33.98
CA THR A 145 -4.48 -4.08 -34.82
C THR A 145 -3.06 -3.76 -35.32
N PRO A 146 -2.80 -3.62 -36.64
CA PRO A 146 -1.51 -3.21 -37.16
C PRO A 146 -1.10 -1.81 -36.68
N ALA A 147 0.21 -1.57 -36.50
CA ALA A 147 0.72 -0.25 -36.13
C ALA A 147 0.59 0.75 -37.30
N ARG A 148 0.21 1.99 -37.00
CA ARG A 148 -0.12 3.05 -37.96
C ARG A 148 1.01 3.35 -38.94
N SER A 149 2.27 3.24 -38.49
CA SER A 149 3.46 3.48 -39.30
C SER A 149 4.23 2.20 -39.64
N SER A 150 3.73 1.02 -39.26
CA SER A 150 4.36 -0.27 -39.57
C SER A 150 3.35 -1.43 -39.50
N SER A 151 2.89 -1.92 -40.66
CA SER A 151 2.04 -3.11 -40.74
C SER A 151 2.74 -4.40 -40.31
N ALA A 152 4.06 -4.39 -40.16
CA ALA A 152 4.85 -5.49 -39.60
C ALA A 152 4.75 -5.59 -38.07
N GLN A 153 4.25 -4.56 -37.39
CA GLN A 153 4.01 -4.55 -35.95
C GLN A 153 2.50 -4.58 -35.66
N ARG A 154 2.12 -5.21 -34.55
CA ARG A 154 0.76 -5.24 -34.02
C ARG A 154 0.72 -4.62 -32.63
N PHE A 155 -0.33 -3.85 -32.39
CA PHE A 155 -0.70 -3.25 -31.11
C PHE A 155 -1.86 -4.05 -30.48
N GLY A 156 -2.34 -3.57 -29.34
CA GLY A 156 -3.68 -3.84 -28.84
C GLY A 156 -4.81 -3.50 -29.83
N GLY A 157 -6.04 -3.86 -29.49
CA GLY A 157 -7.26 -3.59 -30.26
C GLY A 157 -8.33 -2.89 -29.40
N PRO A 158 -9.59 -2.76 -29.88
CA PRO A 158 -10.61 -1.86 -29.29
C PRO A 158 -11.00 -2.03 -27.82
N ASN A 159 -10.55 -3.09 -27.15
CA ASN A 159 -10.74 -3.35 -25.72
C ASN A 159 -9.57 -4.20 -25.16
N ALA A 160 -8.38 -4.09 -25.77
CA ALA A 160 -7.26 -5.00 -25.53
C ALA A 160 -5.94 -4.25 -25.68
N LEU A 161 -5.06 -4.34 -24.69
CA LEU A 161 -3.78 -3.62 -24.66
C LEU A 161 -2.63 -4.62 -24.76
N GLN A 162 -1.68 -4.36 -25.66
CA GLN A 162 -0.44 -5.14 -25.71
C GLN A 162 0.53 -4.59 -24.66
N VAL A 163 0.86 -5.39 -23.65
CA VAL A 163 1.57 -4.94 -22.45
C VAL A 163 3.03 -5.38 -22.45
N TYR A 164 3.90 -4.43 -22.16
CA TYR A 164 5.33 -4.61 -21.90
C TYR A 164 5.66 -4.17 -20.47
N LYS A 165 6.68 -4.79 -19.88
CA LYS A 165 7.24 -4.44 -18.59
C LYS A 165 8.71 -4.06 -18.74
N SER A 166 9.12 -2.98 -18.08
CA SER A 166 10.51 -2.56 -18.06
C SER A 166 11.36 -3.52 -17.22
N ASN A 167 12.56 -3.82 -17.68
CA ASN A 167 13.51 -4.69 -17.00
C ASN A 167 14.37 -3.95 -15.96
N SER A 168 14.39 -2.62 -16.00
CA SER A 168 15.19 -1.75 -15.12
C SER A 168 14.38 -0.99 -14.07
N ARG A 169 13.05 -0.95 -14.19
CA ARG A 169 12.16 -0.18 -13.30
C ARG A 169 11.38 -1.12 -12.38
N PRO A 170 11.33 -0.85 -11.06
CA PRO A 170 10.50 -1.62 -10.15
C PRO A 170 9.01 -1.39 -10.46
N VAL A 171 8.20 -2.44 -10.31
CA VAL A 171 6.74 -2.31 -10.30
C VAL A 171 6.33 -1.66 -8.99
N ALA A 172 5.50 -0.62 -9.06
CA ALA A 172 4.98 0.02 -7.87
C ALA A 172 4.01 -0.90 -7.13
N THR A 173 4.10 -0.93 -5.80
CA THR A 173 3.25 -1.78 -4.96
C THR A 173 2.61 -1.00 -3.81
N SER A 174 1.52 -1.54 -3.29
CA SER A 174 0.96 -1.19 -1.98
C SER A 174 1.37 -2.28 -0.98
N PRO A 175 2.62 -2.27 -0.45
CA PRO A 175 3.09 -3.27 0.50
C PRO A 175 2.17 -3.36 1.71
N SER A 176 2.03 -4.54 2.30
CA SER A 176 1.23 -4.78 3.50
C SER A 176 1.74 -6.04 4.22
N PRO A 177 2.05 -5.97 5.54
CA PRO A 177 2.04 -4.77 6.39
C PRO A 177 3.20 -3.81 6.08
N VAL A 178 3.07 -2.55 6.53
CA VAL A 178 4.14 -1.56 6.59
C VAL A 178 4.30 -1.13 8.05
N GLY A 179 5.37 -1.59 8.70
CA GLY A 179 5.48 -1.56 10.16
C GLY A 179 4.28 -2.29 10.79
N ASN A 180 3.58 -1.61 11.69
CA ASN A 180 2.36 -2.14 12.31
C ASN A 180 1.07 -1.84 11.53
N SER A 181 1.13 -1.24 10.33
CA SER A 181 -0.09 -0.86 9.57
C SER A 181 -0.37 -1.82 8.43
N THR A 182 -1.65 -2.09 8.16
CA THR A 182 -2.11 -2.93 7.04
C THR A 182 -2.78 -2.09 5.96
N PHE A 183 -2.50 -2.38 4.70
CA PHE A 183 -3.18 -1.74 3.56
C PHE A 183 -4.66 -2.15 3.54
N GLN A 184 -5.55 -1.16 3.44
CA GLN A 184 -7.01 -1.33 3.44
C GLN A 184 -7.61 -1.33 2.03
N GLY A 185 -6.89 -0.79 1.03
CA GLY A 185 -7.36 -0.69 -0.36
C GLY A 185 -7.32 0.74 -0.92
N CYS A 186 -8.01 0.91 -2.05
CA CYS A 186 -8.23 2.20 -2.70
C CYS A 186 -9.61 2.74 -2.35
N PHE A 187 -9.70 4.05 -2.11
CA PHE A 187 -10.94 4.73 -1.72
C PHE A 187 -11.09 6.04 -2.47
N SER A 188 -12.31 6.41 -2.84
CA SER A 188 -12.63 7.72 -3.41
C SER A 188 -12.51 8.81 -2.36
N ASP A 189 -12.03 9.98 -2.77
CA ASP A 189 -12.01 11.18 -1.94
C ASP A 189 -12.59 12.40 -2.66
N ASN A 190 -13.07 13.37 -1.88
CA ASN A 190 -13.77 14.55 -2.41
C ASN A 190 -13.31 15.80 -1.65
N THR A 191 -12.87 16.84 -2.38
CA THR A 191 -12.40 18.11 -1.79
C THR A 191 -13.43 18.82 -0.91
N ASN A 192 -14.72 18.64 -1.20
CA ASN A 192 -15.83 19.21 -0.41
C ASN A 192 -16.27 18.32 0.76
N ALA A 193 -15.84 17.06 0.79
CA ALA A 193 -16.24 16.05 1.77
C ALA A 193 -15.11 15.02 1.96
N ARG A 194 -13.96 15.48 2.48
CA ARG A 194 -12.74 14.69 2.64
C ARG A 194 -13.00 13.47 3.54
N LEU A 195 -12.72 12.28 3.02
CA LEU A 195 -12.88 10.99 3.70
C LEU A 195 -11.96 10.87 4.92
N LEU A 196 -10.73 11.38 4.78
CA LEU A 196 -9.77 11.58 5.86
C LEU A 196 -9.56 13.10 6.03
N PRO A 197 -10.14 13.74 7.06
CA PRO A 197 -10.32 15.20 7.06
C PRO A 197 -9.07 16.01 7.40
N GLN A 198 -8.01 15.41 7.95
CA GLN A 198 -6.75 16.10 8.24
C GLN A 198 -5.76 15.86 7.10
N ASN A 199 -5.05 16.89 6.64
CA ASN A 199 -4.23 16.80 5.45
C ASN A 199 -2.86 17.49 5.59
N ASN A 200 -1.89 16.96 4.85
CA ASN A 200 -0.52 17.45 4.74
C ASN A 200 -0.16 17.43 3.25
N TYR A 201 -0.42 18.54 2.58
CA TYR A 201 -0.23 18.72 1.13
C TYR A 201 1.24 18.95 0.73
N GLY A 202 1.55 18.74 -0.56
CA GLY A 202 2.77 19.27 -1.19
C GLY A 202 4.08 18.62 -0.73
N ARG A 203 4.07 17.35 -0.30
CA ARG A 203 5.30 16.66 0.15
C ARG A 203 6.21 16.32 -1.03
N THR A 204 7.36 16.98 -1.08
CA THR A 204 8.40 16.80 -2.10
C THR A 204 8.96 15.37 -2.16
N ALA A 205 9.04 14.69 -1.01
CA ALA A 205 9.50 13.30 -0.89
C ALA A 205 8.52 12.44 -0.06
N ASN A 206 7.29 12.29 -0.54
CA ASN A 206 6.27 11.47 0.11
C ASN A 206 6.56 9.97 -0.06
N THR A 207 6.26 9.17 0.96
CA THR A 207 6.34 7.69 0.93
C THR A 207 5.23 7.11 1.81
N ILE A 208 4.94 5.82 1.65
CA ILE A 208 3.95 5.13 2.48
C ILE A 208 4.35 5.19 3.97
N GLU A 209 5.61 4.93 4.28
CA GLU A 209 6.15 4.98 5.65
C GLU A 209 6.07 6.39 6.22
N SER A 210 6.45 7.42 5.47
CA SER A 210 6.47 8.80 5.95
C SER A 210 5.06 9.35 6.17
N CYS A 211 4.05 8.91 5.41
CA CYS A 211 2.66 9.28 5.67
C CYS A 211 2.08 8.52 6.88
N ILE A 212 2.28 7.20 6.97
CA ILE A 212 1.88 6.41 8.15
C ILE A 212 2.49 6.98 9.43
N ALA A 213 3.80 7.28 9.41
CA ALA A 213 4.48 7.92 10.52
C ALA A 213 3.89 9.29 10.85
N THR A 214 3.54 10.10 9.84
CA THR A 214 2.93 11.43 10.02
C THR A 214 1.55 11.36 10.70
N CYS A 215 0.67 10.46 10.26
CA CYS A 215 -0.66 10.31 10.85
C CYS A 215 -0.61 9.67 12.25
N THR A 216 0.27 8.69 12.44
CA THR A 216 0.58 8.14 13.78
C THR A 216 1.08 9.25 14.70
N ASN A 217 1.96 10.12 14.20
CA ASN A 217 2.47 11.34 14.84
C ASN A 217 1.44 12.50 14.86
N GLN A 218 0.15 12.22 14.71
CA GLN A 218 -0.94 13.15 14.99
C GLN A 218 -2.04 12.48 15.86
N GLY A 219 -1.86 11.21 16.22
CA GLY A 219 -2.83 10.40 16.97
C GLY A 219 -3.88 9.70 16.10
N TYR A 220 -3.70 9.68 14.78
CA TYR A 220 -4.59 9.01 13.83
C TYR A 220 -4.17 7.56 13.60
N ASP A 221 -5.15 6.67 13.42
CA ASP A 221 -4.94 5.25 13.11
C ASP A 221 -5.12 4.94 11.61
N LEU A 222 -5.66 5.88 10.83
CA LEU A 222 -5.72 5.85 9.38
C LEU A 222 -4.72 6.85 8.76
N ALA A 223 -3.98 6.38 7.77
CA ALA A 223 -3.17 7.19 6.86
C ALA A 223 -3.58 6.90 5.42
N GLY A 224 -3.97 7.92 4.66
CA GLY A 224 -4.35 7.81 3.26
C GLY A 224 -3.44 8.66 2.38
N LEU A 225 -2.87 8.05 1.34
CA LEU A 225 -1.99 8.75 0.41
C LEU A 225 -2.80 9.12 -0.84
N GLU A 226 -2.80 10.40 -1.21
CA GLU A 226 -3.48 10.92 -2.40
C GLU A 226 -2.45 11.57 -3.35
N TYR A 227 -2.74 11.52 -4.66
CA TYR A 227 -2.08 12.31 -5.70
C TYR A 227 -0.55 12.38 -5.59
N ARG A 228 0.11 11.26 -5.29
CA ARG A 228 1.57 11.08 -5.15
C ARG A 228 2.22 11.79 -3.97
N SER A 229 1.84 13.03 -3.68
CA SER A 229 2.52 13.97 -2.79
C SER A 229 1.71 14.37 -1.55
N GLU A 230 0.50 13.85 -1.39
CA GLU A 230 -0.38 14.21 -0.28
C GLU A 230 -0.45 13.10 0.76
N CYS A 231 -0.65 13.50 2.02
CA CYS A 231 -0.87 12.60 3.13
C CYS A 231 -2.07 13.10 3.94
N HIS A 232 -3.11 12.27 4.00
CA HIS A 232 -4.35 12.53 4.72
C HIS A 232 -4.48 11.59 5.91
N CYS A 233 -5.01 12.07 7.03
CA CYS A 233 -5.07 11.36 8.30
C CYS A 233 -6.49 11.36 8.85
N GLY A 234 -6.88 10.24 9.48
CA GLY A 234 -8.21 10.11 10.07
C GLY A 234 -8.27 9.10 11.21
N ASP A 235 -9.37 9.18 11.95
CA ASP A 235 -9.67 8.35 13.10
C ASP A 235 -10.76 7.37 12.69
N SER A 236 -10.47 6.07 12.67
CA SER A 236 -11.41 5.05 12.19
C SER A 236 -12.64 4.86 13.09
N THR A 237 -12.70 5.51 14.25
CA THR A 237 -13.92 5.63 15.07
C THR A 237 -14.85 6.76 14.60
N LYS A 238 -14.36 7.69 13.77
CA LYS A 238 -15.05 8.90 13.31
C LYS A 238 -15.34 8.93 11.81
N VAL A 239 -14.65 8.11 11.01
CA VAL A 239 -14.81 8.05 9.54
C VAL A 239 -15.17 6.64 9.09
N ASN A 240 -16.08 6.53 8.12
CA ASN A 240 -16.45 5.26 7.51
C ASN A 240 -15.76 5.12 6.14
N ILE A 241 -14.60 4.49 6.10
CA ILE A 241 -13.90 4.25 4.81
C ILE A 241 -14.67 3.29 3.90
N ALA A 242 -15.49 2.38 4.44
CA ALA A 242 -16.20 1.38 3.65
C ALA A 242 -17.27 1.97 2.72
N SER A 243 -17.80 3.18 2.99
CA SER A 243 -18.74 3.85 2.09
C SER A 243 -18.09 4.49 0.86
N ALA A 244 -16.76 4.45 0.74
CA ALA A 244 -16.00 5.12 -0.31
C ALA A 244 -15.07 4.19 -1.09
N GLN A 245 -15.22 2.86 -0.98
CA GLN A 245 -14.34 1.91 -1.65
C GLN A 245 -14.30 2.12 -3.17
N ALA A 246 -13.09 2.17 -3.74
CA ALA A 246 -12.83 2.33 -5.16
C ALA A 246 -12.07 1.11 -5.72
N ALA A 247 -12.00 1.00 -7.05
CA ALA A 247 -11.20 -0.03 -7.69
C ALA A 247 -9.70 0.22 -7.42
N ALA A 248 -8.93 -0.85 -7.21
CA ALA A 248 -7.49 -0.72 -6.97
C ALA A 248 -6.75 -0.03 -8.14
N SER A 249 -7.27 -0.19 -9.37
CA SER A 249 -6.85 0.51 -10.59
C SER A 249 -6.79 2.03 -10.48
N ASP A 250 -7.59 2.62 -9.60
CA ASP A 250 -7.72 4.07 -9.47
C ASP A 250 -6.61 4.66 -8.58
N CYS A 251 -5.98 3.82 -7.76
CA CYS A 251 -4.86 4.18 -6.90
C CYS A 251 -3.56 3.61 -7.47
N GLN A 252 -2.97 4.27 -8.47
CA GLN A 252 -1.73 3.79 -9.13
C GLN A 252 -0.64 4.87 -9.25
N ALA A 253 -0.89 6.09 -8.76
CA ALA A 253 0.04 7.18 -8.84
C ALA A 253 1.20 6.96 -7.85
N THR A 254 2.45 6.96 -8.33
CA THR A 254 3.59 6.59 -7.48
C THR A 254 4.08 7.71 -6.59
N CYS A 255 4.54 7.34 -5.39
CA CYS A 255 4.99 8.28 -4.37
C CYS A 255 6.14 9.17 -4.85
N THR A 256 6.12 10.46 -4.51
CA THR A 256 7.16 11.42 -4.94
C THR A 256 8.55 11.11 -4.37
N GLY A 257 8.63 10.51 -3.18
CA GLY A 257 9.88 10.04 -2.56
C GLY A 257 10.23 8.58 -2.83
N ASN A 258 9.34 7.77 -3.43
CA ASN A 258 9.64 6.38 -3.79
C ASN A 258 8.76 5.89 -4.96
N ALA A 259 9.34 5.82 -6.16
CA ALA A 259 8.62 5.37 -7.35
C ALA A 259 8.20 3.89 -7.31
N GLY A 260 8.77 3.06 -6.43
CA GLY A 260 8.36 1.67 -6.19
C GLY A 260 7.14 1.51 -5.27
N GLN A 261 6.53 2.61 -4.82
CA GLN A 261 5.38 2.64 -3.94
C GLN A 261 4.19 3.35 -4.57
N ILE A 262 2.98 2.86 -4.27
CA ILE A 262 1.71 3.47 -4.68
C ILE A 262 1.25 4.48 -3.61
N CYS A 263 0.93 5.70 -4.06
CA CYS A 263 0.46 6.83 -3.24
C CYS A 263 -0.86 7.39 -3.82
N GLY A 264 -1.88 6.52 -3.94
CA GLY A 264 -3.23 6.93 -4.36
C GLY A 264 -3.35 7.32 -5.83
N GLY A 265 -4.19 8.31 -6.09
CA GLY A 265 -4.49 8.90 -7.40
C GLY A 265 -5.17 10.26 -7.21
N ALA A 266 -5.70 10.87 -8.28
CA ALA A 266 -6.47 12.11 -8.16
C ALA A 266 -7.88 11.80 -7.63
N GLY A 267 -8.28 12.37 -6.48
CA GLY A 267 -9.55 12.01 -5.82
C GLY A 267 -9.57 10.56 -5.33
N ARG A 268 -8.39 9.99 -5.00
CA ARG A 268 -8.20 8.56 -4.69
C ARG A 268 -7.13 8.33 -3.63
N LEU A 269 -7.56 7.80 -2.48
CA LEU A 269 -6.72 7.51 -1.33
C LEU A 269 -6.30 6.03 -1.30
N SER A 270 -4.99 5.77 -1.24
CA SER A 270 -4.45 4.49 -0.76
C SER A 270 -4.41 4.50 0.76
N ILE A 271 -5.32 3.78 1.43
CA ILE A 271 -5.48 3.85 2.89
C ILE A 271 -4.75 2.69 3.59
N TYR A 272 -4.05 3.04 4.67
CA TYR A 272 -3.38 2.17 5.61
C TYR A 272 -3.98 2.34 7.00
N LYS A 273 -4.19 1.24 7.74
CA LYS A 273 -4.73 1.24 9.10
C LYS A 273 -3.79 0.57 10.09
N ARG A 274 -3.54 1.21 11.24
CA ARG A 274 -2.88 0.60 12.40
C ARG A 274 -3.90 -0.15 13.27
N PRO A 275 -3.57 -1.31 13.87
CA PRO A 275 -4.42 -1.98 14.84
C PRO A 275 -4.84 -1.05 15.99
N ALA A 276 -6.10 -1.15 16.39
CA ALA A 276 -6.67 -0.42 17.52
C ALA A 276 -6.24 -1.02 18.89
N SER A 277 -4.92 -1.22 19.07
CA SER A 277 -4.31 -1.83 20.26
C SER A 277 -2.90 -1.31 20.53
N ALA A 278 -2.74 0.01 20.67
CA ALA A 278 -1.65 0.66 21.40
C ALA A 278 -1.98 2.15 21.56
N GLY A 279 -1.44 2.79 22.60
CA GLY A 279 -1.43 4.25 22.72
C GLY A 279 -0.46 4.91 21.71
N PRO A 280 0.30 5.93 22.13
CA PRO A 280 1.42 6.43 21.33
C PRO A 280 2.36 5.30 20.91
N ALA A 281 3.01 5.45 19.75
CA ALA A 281 4.02 4.51 19.30
C ALA A 281 5.09 4.30 20.38
N PRO A 282 5.74 3.11 20.46
CA PRO A 282 6.80 2.88 21.43
C PRO A 282 7.99 3.81 21.15
N VAL A 283 8.04 4.94 21.84
CA VAL A 283 9.29 5.68 22.03
C VAL A 283 10.22 4.81 22.87
N ASP A 284 11.52 4.95 22.64
CA ASP A 284 12.58 4.18 23.31
C ASP A 284 12.55 4.40 24.84
N SER A 285 11.75 3.58 25.53
CA SER A 285 11.54 3.65 26.97
C SER A 285 12.80 3.31 27.78
N SER A 286 13.87 2.80 27.14
CA SER A 286 15.13 2.50 27.84
C SER A 286 15.81 3.77 28.38
N LYS A 287 15.55 4.93 27.77
CA LYS A 287 16.13 6.24 28.14
C LYS A 287 15.30 7.05 29.13
N ASN A 288 14.10 6.58 29.51
CA ASN A 288 13.27 7.26 30.51
C ASN A 288 13.10 6.35 31.74
N PRO A 289 13.78 6.65 32.87
CA PRO A 289 13.69 5.80 34.06
C PRO A 289 12.26 5.76 34.57
N THR A 290 11.72 4.56 34.81
CA THR A 290 10.35 4.37 35.29
C THR A 290 10.24 3.07 36.10
N PRO A 291 9.58 3.06 37.26
CA PRO A 291 9.04 4.22 37.98
C PRO A 291 10.14 5.05 38.66
N ILE A 292 9.93 6.37 38.75
CA ILE A 292 10.75 7.26 39.59
C ILE A 292 10.07 7.34 40.96
N THR A 293 10.78 6.96 42.03
CA THR A 293 10.23 7.00 43.40
C THR A 293 10.83 8.15 44.19
N VAL A 294 9.98 9.05 44.72
CA VAL A 294 10.41 10.23 45.49
C VAL A 294 9.61 10.31 46.79
N GLY A 295 10.25 10.00 47.93
CA GLY A 295 9.63 10.08 49.25
C GLY A 295 8.32 9.29 49.35
N GLY A 296 8.35 8.02 48.94
CA GLY A 296 7.20 7.10 48.90
C GLY A 296 6.32 7.20 47.65
N SER A 297 6.22 8.38 47.03
CA SER A 297 5.42 8.60 45.82
C SER A 297 6.08 7.98 44.58
N LYS A 298 5.32 7.23 43.77
CA LYS A 298 5.79 6.61 42.52
C LYS A 298 5.27 7.38 41.30
N TYR A 299 6.16 7.76 40.41
CA TYR A 299 5.84 8.37 39.12
C TYR A 299 6.17 7.41 37.99
N VAL A 300 5.17 7.07 37.18
CA VAL A 300 5.33 6.19 36.02
C VAL A 300 5.44 7.05 34.76
N TYR A 301 6.44 6.77 33.93
CA TYR A 301 6.57 7.36 32.60
C TYR A 301 5.38 6.96 31.72
N GLN A 302 4.68 7.97 31.18
CA GLN A 302 3.49 7.78 30.36
C GLN A 302 3.81 7.78 28.84
N GLY A 303 5.02 8.22 28.46
CA GLY A 303 5.44 8.37 27.07
C GLY A 303 5.84 9.80 26.69
N CYS A 304 6.06 9.99 25.40
CA CYS A 304 6.40 11.27 24.78
C CYS A 304 5.14 11.91 24.18
N PHE A 305 4.86 13.18 24.51
CA PHE A 305 3.63 13.86 24.13
C PHE A 305 3.86 15.30 23.66
N LYS A 306 2.92 15.81 22.85
CA LYS A 306 3.01 17.15 22.25
C LYS A 306 2.49 18.23 23.23
N ASP A 307 3.38 19.06 23.76
CA ASP A 307 2.99 20.34 24.37
C ASP A 307 2.61 21.35 23.27
N ARG A 308 1.99 22.45 23.67
CA ARG A 308 1.54 23.54 22.80
C ARG A 308 1.81 24.87 23.49
N SER A 309 2.09 25.90 22.70
CA SER A 309 2.20 27.29 23.18
C SER A 309 1.24 28.22 22.43
N ASP A 310 0.10 27.68 21.98
CA ASP A 310 -0.95 28.44 21.32
C ASP A 310 -1.84 29.17 22.36
N GLN A 311 -2.93 29.79 21.89
CA GLN A 311 -3.87 30.52 22.76
C GLN A 311 -4.61 29.64 23.78
N GLN A 312 -4.55 28.30 23.69
CA GLN A 312 -5.08 27.39 24.70
C GLN A 312 -4.08 27.12 25.84
N GLY A 313 -2.81 27.48 25.64
CA GLY A 313 -1.73 27.38 26.63
C GLY A 313 -1.10 26.00 26.74
N ARG A 314 -0.17 25.86 27.69
CA ARG A 314 0.62 24.64 27.93
C ARG A 314 -0.22 23.50 28.51
N ALA A 315 0.11 22.25 28.20
CA ALA A 315 -0.53 21.05 28.76
C ALA A 315 -0.49 21.02 30.29
N LEU A 316 0.65 21.45 30.85
CA LEU A 316 0.91 21.57 32.29
C LEU A 316 1.21 23.03 32.63
N SER A 317 0.43 23.58 33.56
CA SER A 317 0.35 25.03 33.80
C SER A 317 1.60 25.65 34.42
N ASN A 318 2.38 24.90 35.19
CA ASN A 318 3.50 25.43 35.99
C ASN A 318 4.83 25.15 35.30
N TYR A 319 5.76 26.09 35.41
CA TYR A 319 7.05 26.07 34.73
C TYR A 319 8.20 26.26 35.72
N TYR A 320 9.24 25.44 35.59
CA TYR A 320 10.48 25.53 36.33
C TYR A 320 11.65 25.32 35.36
N GLY A 321 12.52 26.33 35.23
CA GLY A 321 13.75 26.21 34.46
C GLY A 321 14.84 25.56 35.31
N LEU A 322 15.37 24.41 34.87
CA LEU A 322 16.41 23.65 35.56
C LEU A 322 17.63 23.51 34.64
N SER A 323 18.75 24.16 34.99
CA SER A 323 19.95 24.20 34.13
C SER A 323 20.59 22.81 33.94
N ALA A 324 20.68 22.03 35.01
CA ALA A 324 21.16 20.64 35.01
C ALA A 324 20.00 19.64 35.16
N ASN A 325 18.89 19.85 34.44
CA ASN A 325 17.68 19.02 34.48
C ASN A 325 17.91 17.56 34.10
N ASP A 326 17.17 16.66 34.73
CA ASP A 326 16.93 15.29 34.29
C ASP A 326 15.52 14.85 34.74
N ASN A 327 15.05 13.68 34.30
CA ASN A 327 13.68 13.26 34.62
C ASN A 327 13.46 13.07 36.13
N VAL A 328 14.48 12.63 36.87
CA VAL A 328 14.41 12.42 38.32
C VAL A 328 14.33 13.76 39.05
N LYS A 329 15.14 14.75 38.65
CA LYS A 329 15.08 16.12 39.18
C LYS A 329 13.73 16.78 38.90
N CYS A 330 13.21 16.69 37.68
CA CYS A 330 11.92 17.29 37.35
C CYS A 330 10.76 16.63 38.11
N VAL A 331 10.69 15.29 38.15
CA VAL A 331 9.71 14.57 38.97
C VAL A 331 9.84 14.94 40.44
N THR A 332 11.06 15.03 40.99
CA THR A 332 11.29 15.44 42.39
C THR A 332 10.77 16.86 42.65
N ASN A 333 11.05 17.80 41.75
CA ASN A 333 10.56 19.18 41.84
C ASN A 333 9.02 19.24 41.82
N CYS A 334 8.38 18.59 40.84
CA CYS A 334 6.92 18.57 40.74
C CYS A 334 6.26 17.86 41.93
N LYS A 335 6.85 16.75 42.43
CA LYS A 335 6.37 16.05 43.62
C LYS A 335 6.46 16.93 44.86
N ASN A 336 7.57 17.62 45.07
CA ASN A 336 7.77 18.49 46.23
C ASN A 336 6.85 19.73 46.18
N ALA A 337 6.48 20.18 44.98
CA ALA A 337 5.45 21.20 44.77
C ALA A 337 4.00 20.66 44.79
N GLY A 338 3.78 19.38 45.13
CA GLY A 338 2.45 18.80 45.33
C GLY A 338 1.65 18.52 44.05
N PHE A 339 2.32 18.35 42.90
CA PHE A 339 1.66 18.06 41.64
C PHE A 339 1.44 16.56 41.38
N LYS A 340 0.49 16.23 40.50
CA LYS A 340 0.20 14.87 40.01
C LYS A 340 1.00 14.50 38.76
N TYR A 341 1.32 15.49 37.92
CA TYR A 341 2.02 15.32 36.66
C TYR A 341 3.31 16.13 36.65
N ALA A 342 4.34 15.55 36.03
CA ALA A 342 5.63 16.15 35.76
C ALA A 342 6.01 15.87 34.31
N ALA A 343 6.58 16.84 33.60
CA ALA A 343 7.11 16.60 32.27
C ALA A 343 8.40 17.39 32.01
N THR A 344 9.37 16.76 31.36
CA THR A 344 10.60 17.43 30.90
C THR A 344 10.46 17.82 29.44
N GLU A 345 10.93 19.00 29.08
CA GLU A 345 10.81 19.57 27.73
C GLU A 345 12.04 20.42 27.38
N PHE A 346 12.38 20.52 26.09
CA PHE A 346 13.55 21.25 25.60
C PHE A 346 14.85 20.98 26.40
N GLY A 347 15.00 19.81 27.03
CA GLY A 347 16.09 19.48 27.95
C GLY A 347 15.99 20.16 29.31
N THR A 348 15.96 21.50 29.37
CA THR A 348 16.06 22.29 30.61
C THR A 348 14.72 22.67 31.25
N GLU A 349 13.60 22.50 30.55
CA GLU A 349 12.29 22.85 31.09
C GLU A 349 11.72 21.69 31.91
N CYS A 350 11.16 22.02 33.07
CA CYS A 350 10.33 21.14 33.87
C CYS A 350 8.94 21.76 34.01
N ARG A 351 7.92 21.02 33.58
CA ARG A 351 6.51 21.42 33.58
C ARG A 351 5.75 20.59 34.61
N CYS A 352 4.90 21.21 35.43
CA CYS A 352 4.16 20.51 36.48
C CYS A 352 2.66 20.89 36.50
N GLY A 353 1.80 19.97 36.95
CA GLY A 353 0.37 20.28 37.13
C GLY A 353 -0.45 19.14 37.73
N ASN A 354 -1.70 19.46 38.10
CA ASN A 354 -2.69 18.48 38.59
C ASN A 354 -3.69 18.02 37.52
N THR A 355 -3.75 18.74 36.40
CA THR A 355 -4.64 18.49 35.26
C THR A 355 -3.83 18.63 33.98
N LEU A 356 -4.02 17.70 33.05
CA LEU A 356 -3.57 17.84 31.66
C LEU A 356 -4.67 18.58 30.90
N ARG A 357 -4.36 19.78 30.37
CA ARG A 357 -5.40 20.70 29.84
C ARG A 357 -6.11 20.22 28.57
N TYR A 358 -5.53 19.26 27.86
CA TYR A 358 -6.08 18.69 26.63
C TYR A 358 -5.63 17.24 26.47
N ASN A 359 -6.29 16.49 25.59
CA ASN A 359 -5.82 15.20 25.14
C ASN A 359 -4.49 15.39 24.41
N VAL A 360 -3.40 15.14 25.13
CA VAL A 360 -2.03 15.37 24.67
C VAL A 360 -1.77 14.48 23.46
N GLN A 361 -1.74 15.07 22.26
CA GLN A 361 -1.68 14.29 21.02
C GLN A 361 -0.31 13.63 20.81
N GLN A 362 -0.35 12.52 20.09
CA GLN A 362 0.83 11.83 19.57
C GLN A 362 1.45 12.72 18.48
N GLY A 363 2.77 12.68 18.31
CA GLY A 363 3.51 13.61 17.41
C GLY A 363 4.68 14.36 18.02
N ALA A 364 5.07 14.00 19.22
CA ALA A 364 6.29 14.48 19.86
C ALA A 364 7.46 13.54 19.57
N VAL A 365 8.64 14.13 19.40
CA VAL A 365 9.91 13.41 19.30
C VAL A 365 10.71 13.81 20.53
N CYS A 366 10.92 12.86 21.46
CA CYS A 366 11.65 13.10 22.70
C CYS A 366 13.06 12.54 22.57
N ASP A 367 13.90 13.27 21.82
CA ASP A 367 15.27 12.92 21.47
C ASP A 367 16.33 13.75 22.21
N LYS A 368 15.93 14.80 22.94
CA LYS A 368 16.87 15.76 23.51
C LYS A 368 17.42 15.24 24.83
N ALA A 369 18.71 14.97 24.84
CA ALA A 369 19.42 14.53 26.04
C ALA A 369 19.20 15.48 27.24
N CYS A 370 19.00 14.91 28.42
CA CYS A 370 18.90 15.66 29.67
C CYS A 370 20.28 16.27 30.02
N PRO A 371 20.39 17.59 30.26
CA PRO A 371 21.69 18.22 30.59
C PRO A 371 22.27 17.75 31.94
N GLY A 372 21.44 17.25 32.85
CA GLY A 372 21.85 16.65 34.12
C GLY A 372 22.17 15.16 34.06
N ASN A 373 21.80 14.45 32.98
CA ASN A 373 22.12 13.04 32.77
C ASN A 373 21.92 12.65 31.29
N SER A 374 22.99 12.63 30.50
CA SER A 374 22.93 12.42 29.05
C SER A 374 22.48 11.03 28.60
N THR A 375 22.36 10.04 29.49
CA THR A 375 21.74 8.74 29.17
C THR A 375 20.22 8.82 29.06
N GLN A 376 19.63 9.91 29.57
CA GLN A 376 18.19 10.15 29.56
C GLN A 376 17.78 11.16 28.49
N VAL A 377 16.52 11.07 28.03
CA VAL A 377 15.87 12.11 27.20
C VAL A 377 14.91 12.94 28.04
N CYS A 378 14.95 14.26 27.85
CA CYS A 378 14.19 15.27 28.58
C CYS A 378 13.27 16.04 27.63
N GLY A 379 12.28 15.32 27.09
CA GLY A 379 11.49 15.80 25.97
C GLY A 379 12.33 15.96 24.70
N GLY A 380 11.96 16.94 23.87
CA GLY A 380 12.63 17.25 22.61
C GLY A 380 12.24 18.62 22.07
N ASN A 381 12.61 18.87 20.82
CA ASN A 381 12.28 20.12 20.14
C ASN A 381 10.79 20.19 19.74
N ASN A 382 10.35 21.36 19.27
CA ASN A 382 8.98 21.60 18.82
C ASN A 382 7.92 21.20 19.86
N TYR A 383 8.09 21.63 21.12
CA TYR A 383 7.15 21.36 22.21
C TYR A 383 6.91 19.86 22.43
N SER A 384 7.97 19.07 22.58
CA SER A 384 7.90 17.63 22.81
C SER A 384 8.25 17.33 24.27
N MET A 385 7.32 16.77 25.06
CA MET A 385 7.48 16.54 26.50
C MET A 385 7.60 15.05 26.84
N SER A 386 8.51 14.66 27.73
CA SER A 386 8.52 13.34 28.36
C SER A 386 7.66 13.38 29.62
N LEU A 387 6.46 12.77 29.59
CA LEU A 387 5.44 12.91 30.63
C LEU A 387 5.51 11.80 31.68
N TYR A 388 5.34 12.18 32.95
CA TYR A 388 5.25 11.29 34.10
C TYR A 388 3.99 11.59 34.91
N MET A 389 3.39 10.55 35.46
CA MET A 389 2.17 10.62 36.28
C MET A 389 2.39 9.92 37.61
N LEU A 390 1.99 10.58 38.70
CA LEU A 390 1.88 10.01 40.03
C LEU A 390 0.85 8.87 40.04
N THR A 391 1.29 7.68 40.42
CA THR A 391 0.44 6.52 40.69
C THR A 391 0.33 6.31 42.21
N ALA A 392 -0.83 5.82 42.66
CA ALA A 392 -1.06 5.42 44.05
C ALA A 392 -0.15 4.25 44.47
#